data_AF-A0A2V9GEE2-F1
#
_entry.id   AF-A0A2V9GEE2-F1
#
_cell.length_a   1.000
_cell.length_b   1.000
_cell.length_c   1.000
_cell.angle_alpha   90.00
_cell.angle_beta   90.00
_cell.angle_gamma   90.00
#
_symmetry.space_group_name_H-M   'P 1'
#
loop_
_entity.id
_entity.type
_entity.pdbx_description
1 polymer ?
#
loop_
_entity_poly.entity_id
_entity_poly.type
_entity_poly.pdbx_seq_one_letter_code
_entity_poly.pdbx_strand_id
1 'polypeptide(L)'
;MTLGGIIRVAWCGFMVPGVAAQRPASPERGAEQSPRSSQVQPQLELKRFSLLSGTSIDLSPDWIEREQMPLPPSPRLARFAPQVTFLEFMALENPKMHSTLRIATTTNPFLGGDEVALDVQMHSAAGSGSGLADYLFYFFFSAPRDCLDGGSEAYRKAKNQAELPDHTAVSPDLSIRTDCQHPPTLAGFYSRQLSAGVLFQVTNGVEFAGGIYPEFYLTPMEKVEASGLTFYVFEAQGRMRLDLATVDHFNLPDEMQGAQADFFWAVGAPSPFPFIRDPQRKNVPLIQVAYAGMGLGSDKHDIFMRLLRQVHSR
;
A
#
# COMPACT_ATOMS: atom_id res chain seq x y z
N MET A 1 32.65 -50.73 -11.80
CA MET A 1 33.26 -51.43 -10.66
C MET A 1 32.68 -50.83 -9.39
N THR A 2 32.02 -51.68 -8.58
CA THR A 2 31.67 -51.58 -7.13
C THR A 2 30.96 -50.31 -6.60
N LEU A 3 29.64 -50.24 -6.33
CA LEU A 3 28.73 -50.86 -5.33
C LEU A 3 28.84 -50.35 -3.86
N GLY A 4 27.67 -49.96 -3.30
CA GLY A 4 27.32 -49.97 -1.87
C GLY A 4 26.99 -48.58 -1.28
N GLY A 5 25.84 -48.29 -0.66
CA GLY A 5 24.74 -49.14 -0.22
C GLY A 5 23.52 -48.34 0.26
N ILE A 6 22.38 -49.03 0.26
CA ILE A 6 21.05 -48.62 0.75
C ILE A 6 20.88 -49.25 2.15
N ILE A 7 20.28 -48.52 3.10
CA ILE A 7 19.64 -49.14 4.27
C ILE A 7 18.20 -48.63 4.37
N ARG A 8 17.26 -49.53 4.06
CA ARG A 8 15.86 -49.51 4.51
C ARG A 8 15.80 -50.30 5.82
N VAL A 9 15.05 -49.81 6.79
CA VAL A 9 14.58 -50.62 7.92
C VAL A 9 13.06 -50.53 7.99
N ALA A 10 12.41 -51.67 7.83
CA ALA A 10 10.99 -51.89 8.11
C ALA A 10 10.84 -53.26 8.75
N TRP A 11 10.14 -53.34 9.88
CA TRP A 11 9.48 -54.52 10.48
C TRP A 11 8.65 -54.02 11.68
N CYS A 12 7.31 -54.17 11.77
CA CYS A 12 6.38 -55.31 11.76
C CYS A 12 6.16 -56.01 13.13
N GLY A 13 4.89 -56.05 13.57
CA GLY A 13 4.29 -56.96 14.57
C GLY A 13 4.22 -56.38 16.00
N PHE A 14 3.15 -56.46 16.80
CA PHE A 14 2.01 -57.39 16.87
C PHE A 14 0.81 -56.76 17.62
N MET A 15 -0.42 -57.16 17.23
CA MET A 15 -1.66 -57.08 18.03
C MET A 15 -1.91 -58.43 18.72
N VAL A 16 -2.40 -58.44 19.98
CA VAL A 16 -3.32 -59.46 20.54
C VAL A 16 -4.23 -58.82 21.63
N PRO A 17 -5.55 -59.14 21.70
CA PRO A 17 -6.52 -58.59 22.66
C PRO A 17 -7.00 -59.58 23.76
N GLY A 18 -7.73 -59.06 24.77
CA GLY A 18 -8.59 -59.81 25.71
C GLY A 18 -8.17 -59.69 27.20
N VAL A 19 -9.03 -59.66 28.23
CA VAL A 19 -10.48 -59.87 28.42
C VAL A 19 -10.92 -59.19 29.74
N ALA A 20 -12.15 -58.66 29.71
CA ALA A 20 -13.19 -58.28 30.70
C ALA A 20 -13.05 -58.40 32.26
N ALA A 21 -14.02 -57.68 32.87
CA ALA A 21 -14.63 -57.75 34.23
C ALA A 21 -13.99 -56.82 35.29
N GLN A 22 -14.68 -56.02 36.11
CA GLN A 22 -16.08 -56.01 36.59
C GLN A 22 -16.38 -54.62 37.23
N ARG A 23 -17.64 -54.16 37.16
CA ARG A 23 -18.21 -53.10 38.04
C ARG A 23 -18.78 -53.76 39.31
N PRO A 24 -18.83 -53.06 40.45
CA PRO A 24 -20.13 -52.46 40.83
C PRO A 24 -20.08 -51.12 41.60
N ALA A 25 -21.25 -50.47 41.54
CA ALA A 25 -21.89 -49.57 42.52
C ALA A 25 -21.34 -48.17 42.81
N SER A 26 -22.15 -47.17 42.42
CA SER A 26 -22.18 -45.81 42.99
C SER A 26 -22.63 -45.80 44.45
N PRO A 27 -22.37 -44.70 45.17
CA PRO A 27 -23.48 -43.88 45.64
C PRO A 27 -23.33 -42.37 45.33
N GLU A 28 -24.48 -41.71 45.32
CA GLU A 28 -24.72 -40.29 45.01
C GLU A 28 -24.01 -39.30 45.93
N ARG A 29 -23.60 -38.15 45.38
CA ARG A 29 -23.99 -36.77 45.75
C ARG A 29 -22.95 -35.76 45.28
N GLY A 30 -23.42 -34.68 44.66
CA GLY A 30 -22.59 -33.52 44.37
C GLY A 30 -23.01 -32.84 43.08
N ALA A 31 -24.03 -31.99 43.18
CA ALA A 31 -24.35 -31.04 42.13
C ALA A 31 -23.17 -30.07 41.97
N GLU A 32 -22.56 -30.05 40.80
CA GLU A 32 -21.85 -28.88 40.28
C GLU A 32 -22.02 -28.90 38.75
N GLN A 33 -23.16 -28.36 38.32
CA GLN A 33 -23.30 -27.87 36.95
C GLN A 33 -22.30 -26.73 36.79
N SER A 34 -21.12 -27.06 36.28
CA SER A 34 -20.18 -26.08 35.77
C SER A 34 -20.92 -25.28 34.69
N PRO A 35 -21.11 -23.95 34.86
CA PRO A 35 -21.67 -23.16 33.78
C PRO A 35 -20.61 -23.19 32.68
N ARG A 36 -20.95 -23.83 31.55
CA ARG A 36 -20.32 -23.54 30.27
C ARG A 36 -20.39 -22.02 30.11
N SER A 37 -19.29 -21.34 30.40
CA SER A 37 -19.07 -20.01 29.90
C SER A 37 -19.07 -20.17 28.39
N SER A 38 -20.18 -19.80 27.77
CA SER A 38 -20.16 -19.39 26.39
C SER A 38 -19.11 -18.27 26.34
N GLN A 39 -17.89 -18.62 25.95
CA GLN A 39 -16.94 -17.65 25.45
C GLN A 39 -17.62 -17.04 24.24
N VAL A 40 -18.35 -15.95 24.50
CA VAL A 40 -18.67 -14.95 23.49
C VAL A 40 -17.31 -14.56 22.96
N GLN A 41 -16.94 -15.08 21.78
CA GLN A 41 -15.86 -14.49 21.01
C GLN A 41 -16.18 -13.00 20.97
N PRO A 42 -15.30 -12.12 21.48
CA PRO A 42 -15.56 -10.70 21.41
C PRO A 42 -15.80 -10.40 19.94
N GLN A 43 -17.03 -10.00 19.60
CA GLN A 43 -17.32 -9.47 18.28
C GLN A 43 -16.34 -8.31 18.12
N LEU A 44 -15.43 -8.44 17.16
CA LEU A 44 -14.45 -7.41 16.89
C LEU A 44 -15.25 -6.16 16.53
N GLU A 45 -15.30 -5.18 17.42
CA GLU A 45 -16.07 -3.97 17.21
C GLU A 45 -15.38 -3.17 16.11
N LEU A 46 -15.96 -3.19 14.91
CA LEU A 46 -15.44 -2.46 13.76
C LEU A 46 -16.02 -1.05 13.75
N LYS A 47 -15.15 -0.06 13.53
CA LYS A 47 -15.49 1.33 13.27
C LYS A 47 -15.56 1.56 11.76
N ARG A 48 -16.67 2.13 11.31
CA ARG A 48 -16.86 2.52 9.91
C ARG A 48 -16.26 3.90 9.63
N PHE A 49 -15.49 3.98 8.55
CA PHE A 49 -14.98 5.22 7.98
C PHE A 49 -15.58 5.40 6.58
N SER A 50 -16.21 6.55 6.31
CA SER A 50 -17.00 6.75 5.10
C SER A 50 -16.63 8.04 4.39
N LEU A 51 -16.48 7.94 3.06
CA LEU A 51 -16.53 9.08 2.15
C LEU A 51 -17.99 9.50 1.93
N LEU A 52 -18.21 10.75 1.54
CA LEU A 52 -19.53 11.34 1.26
C LEU A 52 -20.22 10.67 0.06
N SER A 53 -19.47 10.18 -0.92
CA SER A 53 -19.97 9.36 -2.05
C SER A 53 -20.60 8.03 -1.62
N GLY A 54 -20.39 7.60 -0.38
CA GLY A 54 -20.90 6.32 0.12
C GLY A 54 -19.91 5.16 0.02
N THR A 55 -18.68 5.39 -0.48
CA THR A 55 -17.58 4.43 -0.30
C THR A 55 -17.16 4.43 1.17
N SER A 56 -17.04 3.26 1.78
CA SER A 56 -16.67 3.14 3.19
C SER A 56 -15.76 1.94 3.45
N ILE A 57 -15.08 1.96 4.59
CA ILE A 57 -14.31 0.82 5.09
C ILE A 57 -14.62 0.56 6.57
N ASP A 58 -14.74 -0.71 6.93
CA ASP A 58 -14.92 -1.14 8.32
C ASP A 58 -13.58 -1.62 8.91
N LEU A 59 -13.08 -0.94 9.95
CA LEU A 59 -11.73 -1.15 10.49
C LEU A 59 -11.73 -1.32 12.00
N SER A 60 -10.66 -1.87 12.57
CA SER A 60 -10.51 -1.91 14.03
C SER A 60 -10.43 -0.48 14.62
N PRO A 61 -10.76 -0.30 15.92
CA PRO A 61 -10.74 1.01 16.57
C PRO A 61 -9.34 1.65 16.66
N ASP A 62 -8.29 0.88 16.40
CA ASP A 62 -6.90 1.34 16.40
C ASP A 62 -6.55 2.21 15.18
N TRP A 63 -7.43 2.23 14.16
CA TRP A 63 -7.31 3.13 13.03
C TRP A 63 -7.86 4.51 13.40
N ILE A 64 -7.09 5.54 13.08
CA ILE A 64 -7.44 6.94 13.33
C ILE A 64 -7.42 7.71 12.01
N GLU A 65 -8.38 8.61 11.84
CA GLU A 65 -8.44 9.50 10.69
C GLU A 65 -7.53 10.71 10.91
N ARG A 66 -6.82 11.09 9.85
CA ARG A 66 -6.00 12.29 9.80
C ARG A 66 -6.85 13.43 9.28
N GLU A 67 -7.13 14.39 10.16
CA GLU A 67 -7.89 15.58 9.78
C GLU A 67 -7.15 16.43 8.74
N GLN A 68 -7.91 17.01 7.81
CA GLN A 68 -7.47 18.08 6.89
C GLN A 68 -6.28 17.74 5.99
N MET A 69 -6.38 16.63 5.24
CA MET A 69 -5.46 16.37 4.14
C MET A 69 -5.93 17.06 2.85
N PRO A 70 -5.09 17.87 2.17
CA PRO A 70 -5.44 18.42 0.87
C PRO A 70 -5.62 17.29 -0.15
N LEU A 71 -6.53 17.48 -1.11
CA LEU A 71 -6.68 16.53 -2.21
C LEU A 71 -5.36 16.42 -2.99
N PRO A 72 -4.92 15.20 -3.31
CA PRO A 72 -3.76 15.00 -4.15
C PRO A 72 -4.09 15.28 -5.63
N PRO A 73 -3.06 15.49 -6.49
CA PRO A 73 -1.65 15.64 -6.12
C PRO A 73 -1.35 17.01 -5.49
N SER A 74 -0.18 17.15 -4.87
CA SER A 74 0.31 18.46 -4.41
C SER A 74 0.32 19.47 -5.57
N PRO A 75 -0.05 20.75 -5.37
CA PRO A 75 -0.05 21.76 -6.43
C PRO A 75 1.28 21.90 -7.18
N ARG A 76 2.42 21.63 -6.52
CA ARG A 76 3.76 21.66 -7.15
C ARG A 76 4.01 20.49 -8.11
N LEU A 77 3.30 19.38 -7.89
CA LEU A 77 3.40 18.16 -8.69
C LEU A 77 2.26 18.03 -9.71
N ALA A 78 1.17 18.79 -9.57
CA ALA A 78 -0.06 18.62 -10.33
C ALA A 78 0.11 18.65 -11.86
N ARG A 79 1.03 19.48 -12.38
CA ARG A 79 1.31 19.54 -13.84
C ARG A 79 2.10 18.35 -14.39
N PHE A 80 2.74 17.58 -13.51
CA PHE A 80 3.60 16.44 -13.85
C PHE A 80 2.93 15.11 -13.55
N ALA A 81 1.97 15.11 -12.63
CA ALA A 81 1.23 13.93 -12.23
C ALA A 81 0.36 13.38 -13.38
N PRO A 82 0.11 12.06 -13.38
CA PRO A 82 -0.91 11.44 -14.23
C PRO A 82 -2.27 12.15 -14.11
N GLN A 83 -3.05 12.15 -15.19
CA GLN A 83 -4.34 12.83 -15.26
C GLN A 83 -5.42 12.12 -14.46
N VAL A 84 -5.36 12.23 -13.13
CA VAL A 84 -6.32 11.66 -12.18
C VAL A 84 -6.95 12.78 -11.37
N THR A 85 -8.27 12.85 -11.36
CA THR A 85 -9.00 13.84 -10.53
C THR A 85 -9.54 13.14 -9.30
N PHE A 86 -9.03 13.53 -8.14
CA PHE A 86 -9.54 13.10 -6.84
C PHE A 86 -10.81 13.87 -6.50
N LEU A 87 -11.89 13.14 -6.24
CA LEU A 87 -13.18 13.69 -5.84
C LEU A 87 -13.25 13.79 -4.32
N GLU A 88 -12.80 12.74 -3.65
CA GLU A 88 -12.74 12.65 -2.19
C GLU A 88 -11.51 11.86 -1.77
N PHE A 89 -11.00 12.15 -0.58
CA PHE A 89 -9.79 11.54 -0.06
C PHE A 89 -9.87 11.47 1.47
N MET A 90 -9.53 10.31 2.01
CA MET A 90 -9.42 10.06 3.43
C MET A 90 -8.09 9.39 3.74
N ALA A 91 -7.44 9.86 4.79
CA ALA A 91 -6.17 9.36 5.27
C ALA A 91 -6.33 8.77 6.66
N LEU A 92 -6.00 7.49 6.80
CA LEU A 92 -6.08 6.74 8.04
C LEU A 92 -4.68 6.25 8.45
N GLU A 93 -4.44 6.17 9.75
CA GLU A 93 -3.19 5.65 10.33
C GLU A 93 -3.52 4.65 11.43
N ASN A 94 -2.68 3.63 11.59
CA ASN A 94 -2.73 2.70 12.69
C ASN A 94 -1.36 2.67 13.38
N PRO A 95 -1.19 3.42 14.49
CA PRO A 95 0.08 3.48 15.21
C PRO A 95 0.51 2.12 15.78
N LYS A 96 -0.43 1.24 16.14
CA LYS A 96 -0.11 -0.09 16.72
C LYS A 96 0.46 -1.04 15.69
N MET A 97 -0.06 -1.01 14.46
CA MET A 97 0.44 -1.80 13.34
C MET A 97 1.52 -1.06 12.55
N HIS A 98 1.91 0.14 12.99
CA HIS A 98 2.80 1.05 12.26
C HIS A 98 2.42 1.20 10.78
N SER A 99 1.12 1.27 10.46
CA SER A 99 0.64 1.21 9.08
C SER A 99 -0.21 2.43 8.71
N THR A 100 -0.28 2.73 7.41
CA THR A 100 -1.11 3.81 6.87
C THR A 100 -2.01 3.30 5.76
N LEU A 101 -3.19 3.92 5.65
CA LEU A 101 -4.18 3.59 4.65
C LEU A 101 -4.74 4.90 4.08
N ARG A 102 -4.94 4.92 2.77
CA ARG A 102 -5.54 6.03 2.02
C ARG A 102 -6.69 5.45 1.21
N ILE A 103 -7.86 6.09 1.31
CA ILE A 103 -9.05 5.72 0.54
C ILE A 103 -9.53 6.96 -0.19
N ALA A 104 -9.81 6.81 -1.47
CA ALA A 104 -10.28 7.91 -2.29
C ALA A 104 -11.26 7.44 -3.35
N THR A 105 -12.02 8.39 -3.88
CA THR A 105 -12.76 8.23 -5.12
C THR A 105 -12.18 9.16 -6.18
N THR A 106 -12.03 8.66 -7.40
CA THR A 106 -11.46 9.42 -8.52
C THR A 106 -12.36 9.35 -9.74
N THR A 107 -12.14 10.25 -10.69
CA THR A 107 -12.54 9.98 -12.09
C THR A 107 -11.86 8.71 -12.61
N ASN A 108 -12.33 8.17 -13.74
CA ASN A 108 -11.72 7.02 -14.39
C ASN A 108 -10.72 7.48 -15.47
N PRO A 109 -9.41 7.56 -15.18
CA PRO A 109 -8.39 7.95 -16.16
C PRO A 109 -8.07 6.83 -17.16
N PHE A 110 -8.52 5.61 -16.89
CA PHE A 110 -8.20 4.40 -17.66
C PHE A 110 -9.30 4.05 -18.67
N LEU A 111 -10.25 4.95 -18.91
CA LEU A 111 -11.39 4.70 -19.79
C LEU A 111 -10.92 4.35 -21.21
N GLY A 112 -11.33 3.18 -21.69
CA GLY A 112 -10.94 2.66 -23.00
C GLY A 112 -9.65 1.83 -22.99
N GLY A 113 -9.01 1.67 -21.83
CA GLY A 113 -7.93 0.71 -21.61
C GLY A 113 -8.44 -0.69 -21.25
N ASP A 114 -7.48 -1.58 -20.97
CA ASP A 114 -7.72 -2.91 -20.42
C ASP A 114 -6.76 -3.20 -19.25
N GLU A 115 -6.95 -4.35 -18.61
CA GLU A 115 -6.16 -4.76 -17.44
C GLU A 115 -4.68 -5.01 -17.78
N VAL A 116 -4.36 -5.41 -19.01
CA VAL A 116 -2.98 -5.64 -19.45
C VAL A 116 -2.26 -4.31 -19.63
N ALA A 117 -2.91 -3.33 -20.24
CA ALA A 117 -2.36 -1.98 -20.39
C ALA A 117 -2.10 -1.33 -19.03
N LEU A 118 -3.02 -1.51 -18.07
CA LEU A 118 -2.82 -1.04 -16.70
C LEU A 118 -1.62 -1.73 -16.04
N ASP A 119 -1.52 -3.06 -16.16
CA ASP A 119 -0.43 -3.84 -15.57
C ASP A 119 0.94 -3.40 -16.12
N VAL A 120 1.06 -3.27 -17.44
CA VAL A 120 2.26 -2.77 -18.12
C VAL A 120 2.61 -1.35 -17.65
N GLN A 121 1.61 -0.47 -17.53
CA GLN A 121 1.82 0.88 -17.06
C GLN A 121 2.38 0.87 -15.63
N MET A 122 1.76 0.14 -14.71
CA MET A 122 2.18 0.11 -13.30
C MET A 122 3.56 -0.53 -13.09
N HIS A 123 3.97 -1.43 -13.98
CA HIS A 123 5.31 -2.03 -14.00
C HIS A 123 6.37 -1.20 -14.74
N SER A 124 6.03 0.00 -15.20
CA SER A 124 7.01 0.93 -15.75
C SER A 124 8.06 1.31 -14.72
N ALA A 125 9.27 1.63 -15.19
CA ALA A 125 10.38 2.02 -14.31
C ALA A 125 9.98 3.18 -13.39
N ALA A 126 10.42 3.12 -12.14
CA ALA A 126 10.21 4.20 -11.18
C ALA A 126 10.84 5.51 -11.70
N GLY A 127 10.11 6.61 -11.62
CA GLY A 127 10.52 7.89 -12.22
C GLY A 127 10.14 8.04 -13.70
N SER A 128 9.40 7.10 -14.28
CA SER A 128 8.80 7.26 -15.61
C SER A 128 7.65 8.26 -15.63
N GLY A 129 7.11 8.59 -14.45
CA GLY A 129 5.99 9.52 -14.26
C GLY A 129 4.63 8.85 -14.31
N SER A 130 4.55 7.55 -14.57
CA SER A 130 3.26 6.83 -14.71
C SER A 130 3.23 5.42 -14.12
N GLY A 131 4.36 4.92 -13.57
CA GLY A 131 4.43 3.62 -12.92
C GLY A 131 3.86 3.63 -11.50
N LEU A 132 3.83 2.46 -10.85
CA LEU A 132 3.27 2.31 -9.49
C LEU A 132 3.95 3.24 -8.48
N ALA A 133 5.28 3.30 -8.48
CA ALA A 133 6.03 4.17 -7.57
C ALA A 133 5.72 5.66 -7.81
N ASP A 134 5.52 6.06 -9.07
CA ASP A 134 5.12 7.41 -9.42
C ASP A 134 3.71 7.73 -8.92
N TYR A 135 2.74 6.83 -9.12
CA TYR A 135 1.37 6.98 -8.61
C TYR A 135 1.33 7.09 -7.09
N LEU A 136 2.05 6.21 -6.40
CA LEU A 136 2.21 6.26 -4.94
C LEU A 136 2.78 7.61 -4.50
N PHE A 137 3.78 8.13 -5.21
CA PHE A 137 4.43 9.40 -4.88
C PHE A 137 3.52 10.59 -5.12
N TYR A 138 2.89 10.67 -6.30
CA TYR A 138 2.03 11.81 -6.64
C TYR A 138 0.80 11.90 -5.76
N PHE A 139 0.21 10.74 -5.40
CA PHE A 139 -1.15 10.71 -4.88
C PHE A 139 -1.31 10.27 -3.43
N PHE A 140 -0.40 9.47 -2.87
CA PHE A 140 -0.65 8.83 -1.58
C PHE A 140 0.43 9.12 -0.53
N PHE A 141 1.70 9.12 -0.95
CA PHE A 141 2.88 9.24 -0.09
C PHE A 141 3.88 10.28 -0.63
N SER A 142 3.35 11.45 -1.01
CA SER A 142 4.13 12.58 -1.54
C SER A 142 5.21 13.04 -0.57
N ALA A 143 6.28 13.62 -1.11
CA ALA A 143 7.27 14.36 -0.34
C ALA A 143 6.62 15.49 0.49
N PRO A 144 7.24 15.89 1.62
CA PRO A 144 6.78 17.00 2.45
C PRO A 144 6.62 18.29 1.65
N ARG A 145 5.59 19.09 1.99
CA ARG A 145 5.26 20.32 1.27
C ARG A 145 6.44 21.28 1.17
N ASP A 146 7.15 21.52 2.27
CA ASP A 146 8.29 22.44 2.30
C ASP A 146 9.43 21.97 1.39
N CYS A 147 9.60 20.67 1.24
CA CYS A 147 10.57 20.09 0.30
C CYS A 147 10.17 20.35 -1.16
N LEU A 148 8.88 20.16 -1.49
CA LEU A 148 8.36 20.44 -2.82
C LEU A 148 8.41 21.92 -3.19
N ASP A 149 8.07 22.79 -2.23
CA ASP A 149 8.13 24.25 -2.40
C ASP A 149 9.59 24.69 -2.63
N GLY A 150 10.53 24.25 -1.78
CA GLY A 150 11.96 24.56 -1.92
C GLY A 150 12.58 24.03 -3.22
N GLY A 151 12.31 22.77 -3.57
CA GLY A 151 12.80 22.16 -4.82
C GLY A 151 12.25 22.86 -6.07
N SER A 152 10.95 23.19 -6.08
CA SER A 152 10.32 23.92 -7.18
C SER A 152 10.87 25.34 -7.33
N GLU A 153 11.17 26.03 -6.24
CA GLU A 153 11.77 27.37 -6.26
C GLU A 153 13.22 27.34 -6.76
N ALA A 154 14.01 26.37 -6.30
CA ALA A 154 15.38 26.16 -6.76
C ALA A 154 15.42 25.87 -8.26
N TYR A 155 14.53 24.99 -8.73
CA TYR A 155 14.39 24.69 -10.16
C TYR A 155 14.01 25.93 -10.98
N ARG A 156 13.00 26.68 -10.57
CA ARG A 156 12.58 27.91 -11.26
C ARG A 156 13.71 28.94 -11.33
N LYS A 157 14.48 29.10 -10.25
CA LYS A 157 15.63 30.01 -10.20
C LYS A 157 16.72 29.57 -11.19
N ALA A 158 17.08 28.28 -11.19
CA ALA A 158 18.09 27.74 -12.09
C ALA A 158 17.66 27.85 -13.56
N LYS A 159 16.39 27.54 -13.86
CA LYS A 159 15.82 27.70 -15.20
C LYS A 159 15.91 29.15 -15.70
N ASN A 160 15.44 30.11 -14.89
CA ASN A 160 15.50 31.53 -15.26
C ASN A 160 16.94 32.05 -15.48
N GLN A 161 17.92 31.50 -14.75
CA GLN A 161 19.33 31.85 -14.92
C GLN A 161 19.90 31.26 -16.22
N ALA A 162 19.41 30.11 -16.65
CA ALA A 162 19.86 29.43 -17.86
C ALA A 162 19.21 30.00 -19.14
N GLU A 163 18.05 30.66 -19.01
CA GLU A 163 17.30 31.31 -20.12
C GLU A 163 17.73 32.76 -20.42
N LEU A 164 18.79 33.28 -19.76
CA LEU A 164 19.33 34.62 -20.03
C LEU A 164 19.98 34.71 -21.43
N PRO A 165 19.95 35.89 -22.09
CA PRO A 165 19.77 35.98 -23.54
C PRO A 165 21.10 35.93 -24.30
N ASP A 166 21.55 34.73 -24.65
CA ASP A 166 22.24 34.54 -25.93
C ASP A 166 21.34 33.66 -26.80
N HIS A 167 20.62 34.33 -27.71
CA HIS A 167 19.43 33.89 -28.47
C HIS A 167 19.63 32.73 -29.47
N THR A 168 20.44 31.72 -29.16
CA THR A 168 20.65 30.57 -30.05
C THR A 168 20.63 29.21 -29.35
N ALA A 169 20.46 29.14 -28.03
CA ALA A 169 20.56 27.88 -27.30
C ALA A 169 19.20 27.16 -27.15
N VAL A 170 19.19 25.89 -27.52
CA VAL A 170 18.21 24.88 -27.07
C VAL A 170 18.04 25.01 -25.55
N SER A 171 16.81 24.92 -25.03
CA SER A 171 16.54 24.93 -23.58
C SER A 171 17.51 23.98 -22.88
N PRO A 172 18.39 24.48 -22.00
CA PRO A 172 19.45 23.65 -21.43
C PRO A 172 18.84 22.56 -20.56
N ASP A 173 19.41 21.36 -20.68
CA ASP A 173 19.07 20.27 -19.79
C ASP A 173 19.45 20.66 -18.36
N LEU A 174 18.50 20.58 -17.44
CA LEU A 174 18.65 20.97 -16.05
C LEU A 174 18.09 19.86 -15.17
N SER A 175 18.80 19.51 -14.11
CA SER A 175 18.38 18.51 -13.15
C SER A 175 18.69 18.99 -11.74
N ILE A 176 17.65 19.24 -10.94
CA ILE A 176 17.72 19.69 -9.56
C ILE A 176 17.20 18.58 -8.65
N ARG A 177 18.14 17.93 -7.98
CA ARG A 177 17.86 16.97 -6.91
C ARG A 177 17.72 17.72 -5.57
N THR A 178 16.68 17.40 -4.81
CA THR A 178 16.49 17.89 -3.45
C THR A 178 16.17 16.71 -2.53
N ASP A 179 17.07 16.40 -1.61
CA ASP A 179 16.83 15.41 -0.56
C ASP A 179 15.94 16.05 0.52
N CYS A 180 14.87 15.35 0.92
CA CYS A 180 13.84 15.91 1.78
C CYS A 180 14.13 15.61 3.26
N GLN A 181 13.83 16.58 4.12
CA GLN A 181 13.73 16.35 5.57
C GLN A 181 12.31 15.89 5.89
N HIS A 182 12.17 14.63 6.30
CA HIS A 182 10.87 14.05 6.61
C HIS A 182 10.56 14.17 8.11
N PRO A 183 9.36 14.65 8.48
CA PRO A 183 8.97 14.76 9.88
C PRO A 183 8.88 13.38 10.52
N PRO A 184 9.17 13.24 11.84
CA PRO A 184 9.15 11.99 12.57
C PRO A 184 7.71 11.52 12.87
N THR A 185 6.92 11.34 11.81
CA THR A 185 5.54 10.85 11.83
C THR A 185 5.44 9.63 10.95
N LEU A 186 4.38 8.84 11.10
CA LEU A 186 4.20 7.64 10.29
C LEU A 186 4.03 7.95 8.79
N ALA A 187 3.28 9.00 8.46
CA ALA A 187 3.21 9.51 7.09
C ALA A 187 4.59 9.99 6.57
N GLY A 188 5.37 10.67 7.42
CA GLY A 188 6.73 11.11 7.08
C GLY A 188 7.67 9.93 6.83
N PHE A 189 7.56 8.87 7.63
CA PHE A 189 8.29 7.61 7.46
C PHE A 189 7.98 7.00 6.09
N TYR A 190 6.72 6.74 5.76
CA TYR A 190 6.36 6.10 4.50
C TYR A 190 6.66 6.97 3.27
N SER A 191 6.52 8.29 3.40
CA SER A 191 6.98 9.24 2.39
C SER A 191 8.49 9.09 2.11
N ARG A 192 9.32 9.00 3.17
CA ARG A 192 10.78 8.78 3.04
C ARG A 192 11.13 7.43 2.45
N GLN A 193 10.44 6.37 2.89
CA GLN A 193 10.68 5.02 2.39
C GLN A 193 10.28 4.87 0.92
N LEU A 194 9.25 5.60 0.46
CA LEU A 194 8.89 5.63 -0.95
C LEU A 194 9.90 6.46 -1.76
N SER A 195 10.29 7.62 -1.23
CA SER A 195 11.16 8.56 -1.92
C SER A 195 11.98 9.39 -0.94
N ALA A 196 13.30 9.38 -1.09
CA ALA A 196 14.20 10.17 -0.24
C ALA A 196 14.16 11.67 -0.55
N GLY A 197 13.57 12.05 -1.69
CA GLY A 197 13.61 13.42 -2.18
C GLY A 197 12.67 13.68 -3.35
N VAL A 198 12.93 14.79 -4.04
CA VAL A 198 12.26 15.16 -5.28
C VAL A 198 13.31 15.56 -6.32
N LEU A 199 13.06 15.19 -7.56
CA LEU A 199 13.86 15.55 -8.72
C LEU A 199 13.03 16.42 -9.64
N PHE A 200 13.43 17.67 -9.84
CA PHE A 200 12.89 18.54 -10.89
C PHE A 200 13.88 18.61 -12.04
N GLN A 201 13.43 18.30 -13.25
CA GLN A 201 14.29 18.32 -14.42
C GLN A 201 13.59 18.83 -15.67
N VAL A 202 14.38 19.32 -16.61
CA VAL A 202 13.99 19.49 -18.01
C VAL A 202 15.04 18.81 -18.87
N THR A 203 14.57 17.98 -19.80
CA THR A 203 15.42 17.30 -20.77
C THR A 203 14.79 17.45 -22.14
N ASN A 204 15.53 17.97 -23.12
CA ASN A 204 15.00 18.25 -24.47
C ASN A 204 13.70 19.08 -24.46
N GLY A 205 13.60 20.04 -23.54
CA GLY A 205 12.41 20.90 -23.38
C GLY A 205 11.19 20.24 -22.70
N VAL A 206 11.26 18.96 -22.33
CA VAL A 206 10.22 18.27 -21.57
C VAL A 206 10.53 18.40 -20.08
N GLU A 207 9.64 19.07 -19.34
CA GLU A 207 9.78 19.18 -17.89
C GLU A 207 9.19 17.96 -17.18
N PHE A 208 9.85 17.54 -16.11
CA PHE A 208 9.46 16.44 -15.26
C PHE A 208 9.72 16.79 -13.80
N ALA A 209 8.84 16.33 -12.90
CA ALA A 209 9.13 16.34 -11.47
C ALA A 209 8.62 15.07 -10.82
N GLY A 210 9.50 14.28 -10.20
CA GLY A 210 9.16 13.00 -9.60
C GLY A 210 9.96 12.69 -8.35
N GLY A 211 9.69 11.53 -7.75
CA GLY A 211 10.43 11.05 -6.59
C GLY A 211 11.84 10.58 -6.94
N ILE A 212 12.64 10.41 -5.89
CA ILE A 212 13.94 9.75 -5.91
C ILE A 212 13.77 8.42 -5.21
N TYR A 213 13.50 7.40 -6.02
CA TYR A 213 13.05 6.11 -5.54
C TYR A 213 14.23 5.21 -5.13
N PRO A 214 14.10 4.46 -4.02
CA PRO A 214 14.94 3.29 -3.80
C PRO A 214 14.53 2.14 -4.73
N GLU A 215 15.25 1.02 -4.67
CA GLU A 215 14.85 -0.18 -5.40
C GLU A 215 13.62 -0.84 -4.77
N PHE A 216 12.63 -1.12 -5.61
CA PHE A 216 11.47 -1.93 -5.28
C PHE A 216 11.44 -3.21 -6.11
N TYR A 217 10.95 -4.29 -5.52
CA TYR A 217 10.44 -5.41 -6.30
C TYR A 217 8.94 -5.20 -6.53
N LEU A 218 8.52 -5.22 -7.80
CA LEU A 218 7.11 -5.12 -8.17
C LEU A 218 6.56 -6.53 -8.37
N THR A 219 5.48 -6.85 -7.66
CA THR A 219 4.78 -8.14 -7.84
C THR A 219 3.82 -8.06 -9.03
N PRO A 220 3.54 -9.19 -9.70
CA PRO A 220 2.51 -9.24 -10.73
C PRO A 220 1.17 -8.72 -10.21
N MET A 221 0.41 -8.03 -11.07
CA MET A 221 -0.92 -7.54 -10.74
C MET A 221 -1.86 -8.69 -10.33
N GLU A 222 -2.61 -8.46 -9.26
CA GLU A 222 -3.64 -9.38 -8.80
C GLU A 222 -5.04 -8.80 -9.03
N LYS A 223 -5.97 -9.66 -9.43
CA LYS A 223 -7.39 -9.32 -9.53
C LYS A 223 -8.14 -9.91 -8.34
N VAL A 224 -8.82 -9.05 -7.59
CA VAL A 224 -9.54 -9.43 -6.37
C VAL A 224 -10.99 -9.02 -6.48
N GLU A 225 -11.90 -9.96 -6.21
CA GLU A 225 -13.33 -9.67 -6.08
C GLU A 225 -13.73 -9.79 -4.62
N ALA A 226 -14.29 -8.71 -4.07
CA ALA A 226 -14.70 -8.66 -2.68
C ALA A 226 -15.86 -7.68 -2.49
N SER A 227 -16.87 -8.05 -1.69
CA SER A 227 -17.96 -7.15 -1.30
C SER A 227 -18.71 -6.51 -2.49
N GLY A 228 -18.83 -7.23 -3.61
CA GLY A 228 -19.46 -6.72 -4.85
C GLY A 228 -18.58 -5.76 -5.65
N LEU A 229 -17.30 -5.62 -5.30
CA LEU A 229 -16.30 -4.81 -5.99
C LEU A 229 -15.27 -5.70 -6.69
N THR A 230 -14.71 -5.21 -7.79
CA THR A 230 -13.50 -5.77 -8.42
C THR A 230 -12.37 -4.77 -8.23
N PHE A 231 -11.23 -5.25 -7.74
CA PHE A 231 -9.99 -4.49 -7.58
C PHE A 231 -8.87 -5.10 -8.43
N TYR A 232 -8.07 -4.24 -9.04
CA TYR A 232 -6.73 -4.56 -9.54
C TYR A 232 -5.72 -4.07 -8.52
N VAL A 233 -4.90 -4.99 -8.03
CA VAL A 233 -3.99 -4.81 -6.89
C VAL A 233 -2.55 -4.88 -7.36
N PHE A 234 -1.76 -3.92 -6.89
CA PHE A 234 -0.35 -3.78 -7.17
C PHE A 234 0.42 -3.66 -5.87
N GLU A 235 1.62 -4.24 -5.82
CA GLU A 235 2.49 -4.21 -4.65
C GLU A 235 3.93 -3.87 -5.06
N ALA A 236 4.51 -2.91 -4.33
CA ALA A 236 5.92 -2.54 -4.38
C ALA A 236 6.57 -2.93 -3.06
N GLN A 237 7.39 -3.97 -3.08
CA GLN A 237 8.14 -4.46 -1.92
C GLN A 237 9.44 -3.70 -1.78
N GLY A 238 9.64 -3.08 -0.62
CA GLY A 238 10.88 -2.37 -0.31
C GLY A 238 12.04 -3.35 -0.19
N ARG A 239 13.17 -3.05 -0.83
CA ARG A 239 14.40 -3.86 -0.69
C ARG A 239 15.34 -3.36 0.39
N MET A 240 15.15 -2.12 0.84
CA MET A 240 15.95 -1.51 1.88
C MET A 240 15.43 -1.92 3.26
N ARG A 241 16.32 -2.47 4.07
CA ARG A 241 16.05 -2.76 5.47
C ARG A 241 16.26 -1.52 6.32
N LEU A 242 15.41 -1.33 7.32
CA LEU A 242 15.53 -0.23 8.26
C LEU A 242 16.82 -0.36 9.07
N ASP A 243 17.65 0.68 9.01
CA ASP A 243 18.79 0.83 9.90
C ASP A 243 18.36 1.46 11.24
N LEU A 244 19.24 1.38 12.24
CA LEU A 244 18.97 1.91 13.57
C LEU A 244 18.71 3.43 13.54
N ALA A 245 19.45 4.18 12.72
CA ALA A 245 19.28 5.62 12.59
C ALA A 245 17.87 5.99 12.07
N THR A 246 17.30 5.19 11.17
CA THR A 246 15.93 5.36 10.68
C THR A 246 14.91 4.99 11.75
N VAL A 247 15.11 3.88 12.46
CA VAL A 247 14.25 3.48 13.59
C VAL A 247 14.18 4.58 14.64
N ASP A 248 15.34 5.11 15.05
CA ASP A 248 15.47 6.17 16.03
C ASP A 248 14.80 7.47 15.56
N HIS A 249 15.08 7.91 14.31
CA HIS A 249 14.53 9.17 13.78
C HIS A 249 13.01 9.19 13.77
N PHE A 250 12.37 8.06 13.45
CA PHE A 250 10.91 7.98 13.36
C PHE A 250 10.24 7.47 14.64
N ASN A 251 11.00 7.27 15.72
CA ASN A 251 10.51 6.74 17.00
C ASN A 251 9.80 5.38 16.83
N LEU A 252 10.35 4.52 15.98
CA LEU A 252 9.86 3.15 15.80
C LEU A 252 10.41 2.26 16.93
N PRO A 253 9.71 1.18 17.31
CA PRO A 253 10.27 0.20 18.25
C PRO A 253 11.59 -0.40 17.75
N ASP A 254 12.55 -0.62 18.63
CA ASP A 254 13.87 -1.18 18.29
C ASP A 254 13.78 -2.51 17.51
N GLU A 255 12.75 -3.31 17.79
CA GLU A 255 12.44 -4.56 17.08
C GLU A 255 12.12 -4.39 15.59
N MET A 256 11.84 -3.16 15.14
CA MET A 256 11.65 -2.83 13.72
C MET A 256 12.96 -2.68 12.96
N GLN A 257 14.11 -2.71 13.64
CA GLN A 257 15.40 -2.77 12.95
C GLN A 257 15.46 -3.99 12.02
N GLY A 258 15.84 -3.77 10.77
CA GLY A 258 15.87 -4.82 9.75
C GLY A 258 14.54 -5.07 9.05
N ALA A 259 13.44 -4.45 9.48
CA ALA A 259 12.17 -4.51 8.77
C ALA A 259 12.26 -3.81 7.40
N GLN A 260 11.26 -4.03 6.55
CA GLN A 260 11.10 -3.32 5.28
C GLN A 260 9.70 -2.73 5.17
N ALA A 261 9.59 -1.61 4.44
CA ALA A 261 8.32 -0.98 4.12
C ALA A 261 7.83 -1.45 2.75
N ASP A 262 6.61 -1.96 2.70
CA ASP A 262 5.96 -2.38 1.46
C ASP A 262 4.74 -1.48 1.20
N PHE A 263 4.50 -1.21 -0.07
CA PHE A 263 3.45 -0.31 -0.55
C PHE A 263 2.49 -1.05 -1.44
N PHE A 264 1.22 -0.77 -1.28
CA PHE A 264 0.14 -1.42 -2.00
C PHE A 264 -0.77 -0.36 -2.57
N TRP A 265 -1.24 -0.59 -3.79
CA TRP A 265 -2.27 0.22 -4.42
C TRP A 265 -3.29 -0.69 -5.07
N ALA A 266 -4.56 -0.45 -4.79
CA ALA A 266 -5.68 -1.09 -5.43
C ALA A 266 -6.57 -0.04 -6.08
N VAL A 267 -6.93 -0.29 -7.33
CA VAL A 267 -7.94 0.48 -8.07
C VAL A 267 -9.12 -0.43 -8.38
N GLY A 268 -10.33 -0.01 -8.05
CA GLY A 268 -11.50 -0.84 -8.23
C GLY A 268 -12.80 -0.07 -8.43
N ALA A 269 -13.86 -0.81 -8.72
CA ALA A 269 -15.22 -0.29 -8.83
C ALA A 269 -16.25 -1.44 -8.63
N PRO A 270 -17.56 -1.13 -8.58
CA PRO A 270 -18.62 -2.15 -8.55
C PRO A 270 -18.51 -3.18 -9.67
N SER A 271 -18.62 -4.46 -9.30
CA SER A 271 -18.51 -5.59 -10.20
C SER A 271 -19.71 -5.71 -11.17
N PRO A 272 -19.50 -6.26 -12.38
CA PRO A 272 -18.21 -6.51 -13.01
C PRO A 272 -17.57 -5.18 -13.41
N PHE A 273 -16.33 -4.94 -13.03
CA PHE A 273 -15.58 -3.79 -13.51
C PHE A 273 -14.48 -4.27 -14.46
N PRO A 274 -14.56 -3.84 -15.73
CA PRO A 274 -13.37 -3.54 -16.50
C PRO A 274 -13.40 -2.08 -17.01
N PHE A 275 -12.23 -1.59 -17.41
CA PHE A 275 -11.91 -0.26 -17.93
C PHE A 275 -12.58 0.12 -19.29
N ILE A 276 -13.54 -0.68 -19.75
CA ILE A 276 -14.17 -0.55 -21.05
C ILE A 276 -15.24 0.54 -21.00
N ARG A 277 -15.28 1.37 -22.04
CA ARG A 277 -16.36 2.34 -22.23
C ARG A 277 -17.67 1.60 -22.50
N ASP A 278 -18.46 1.39 -21.47
CA ASP A 278 -19.83 0.90 -21.58
C ASP A 278 -20.77 2.10 -21.81
N PRO A 279 -21.44 2.22 -22.97
CA PRO A 279 -22.35 3.33 -23.27
C PRO A 279 -23.58 3.38 -22.34
N GLN A 280 -23.93 2.24 -21.72
CA GLN A 280 -25.07 2.10 -20.82
C GLN A 280 -24.68 2.35 -19.35
N ARG A 281 -23.41 2.15 -18.98
CA ARG A 281 -22.91 2.53 -17.65
C ARG A 281 -22.34 3.95 -17.70
N LYS A 282 -22.93 4.83 -16.90
CA LYS A 282 -22.31 6.14 -16.60
C LYS A 282 -20.88 5.91 -16.12
N ASN A 283 -19.95 6.81 -16.46
CA ASN A 283 -18.58 6.80 -15.94
C ASN A 283 -18.61 6.63 -14.42
N VAL A 284 -18.32 5.43 -13.94
CA VAL A 284 -18.33 5.11 -12.52
C VAL A 284 -17.03 5.64 -11.93
N PRO A 285 -17.09 6.44 -10.85
CA PRO A 285 -15.89 6.82 -10.11
C PRO A 285 -15.13 5.59 -9.66
N LEU A 286 -13.80 5.63 -9.76
CA LEU A 286 -12.96 4.54 -9.27
C LEU A 286 -12.71 4.72 -7.78
N ILE A 287 -12.67 3.60 -7.07
CA ILE A 287 -12.24 3.51 -5.68
C ILE A 287 -10.75 3.24 -5.68
N GLN A 288 -9.99 4.11 -5.03
CA GLN A 288 -8.55 3.95 -4.82
C GLN A 288 -8.32 3.57 -3.37
N VAL A 289 -7.53 2.53 -3.14
CA VAL A 289 -7.09 2.12 -1.81
C VAL A 289 -5.58 1.96 -1.84
N ALA A 290 -4.85 2.80 -1.10
CA ALA A 290 -3.40 2.68 -0.98
C ALA A 290 -3.02 2.39 0.47
N TYR A 291 -2.16 1.39 0.67
CA TYR A 291 -1.72 0.96 1.99
C TYR A 291 -0.21 0.90 2.04
N ALA A 292 0.36 1.28 3.18
CA ALA A 292 1.76 1.06 3.44
C ALA A 292 1.93 0.48 4.84
N GLY A 293 2.71 -0.59 4.92
CA GLY A 293 3.00 -1.32 6.14
C GLY A 293 4.50 -1.61 6.26
N MET A 294 4.97 -1.83 7.48
CA MET A 294 6.34 -2.29 7.74
C MET A 294 6.31 -3.58 8.55
N GLY A 295 7.31 -4.43 8.35
CA GLY A 295 7.43 -5.66 9.13
C GLY A 295 8.62 -6.51 8.70
N LEU A 296 8.98 -7.49 9.52
CA LEU A 296 10.11 -8.40 9.30
C LEU A 296 9.79 -9.57 8.35
N GLY A 297 8.53 -9.75 7.96
CA GLY A 297 8.05 -10.84 7.10
C GLY A 297 7.07 -10.37 6.01
N SER A 298 6.44 -11.33 5.35
CA SER A 298 5.54 -11.14 4.19
C SER A 298 4.05 -11.01 4.54
N ASP A 299 3.73 -10.73 5.80
CA ASP A 299 2.36 -10.65 6.32
C ASP A 299 1.55 -9.44 5.82
N LYS A 300 2.25 -8.41 5.31
CA LYS A 300 1.67 -7.15 4.83
C LYS A 300 0.67 -7.34 3.68
N HIS A 301 0.96 -8.27 2.78
CA HIS A 301 0.07 -8.62 1.68
C HIS A 301 -1.28 -9.14 2.19
N ASP A 302 -1.26 -10.11 3.11
CA ASP A 302 -2.48 -10.67 3.71
C ASP A 302 -3.28 -9.63 4.49
N ILE A 303 -2.59 -8.68 5.14
CA ILE A 303 -3.25 -7.54 5.80
C ILE A 303 -3.99 -6.70 4.77
N PHE A 304 -3.33 -6.33 3.66
CA PHE A 304 -3.96 -5.51 2.63
C PHE A 304 -5.17 -6.20 2.00
N MET A 305 -5.06 -7.50 1.70
CA MET A 305 -6.19 -8.29 1.17
C MET A 305 -7.37 -8.37 2.15
N ARG A 306 -7.11 -8.42 3.46
CA ARG A 306 -8.17 -8.32 4.48
C ARG A 306 -8.81 -6.93 4.50
N LEU A 307 -8.02 -5.85 4.36
CA LEU A 307 -8.54 -4.48 4.30
C LEU A 307 -9.47 -4.29 3.09
N LEU A 308 -9.10 -4.78 1.91
CA LEU A 308 -9.93 -4.67 0.71
C LEU A 308 -11.31 -5.34 0.87
N ARG A 309 -11.38 -6.46 1.61
CA ARG A 309 -12.67 -7.13 1.89
C ARG A 309 -13.60 -6.31 2.79
N GLN A 310 -13.06 -5.36 3.55
CA GLN A 310 -13.84 -4.45 4.37
C GLN A 310 -14.27 -3.19 3.62
N VAL A 311 -13.89 -3.03 2.35
CA VAL A 311 -14.32 -1.90 1.52
C VAL A 311 -15.71 -2.18 0.97
N HIS A 312 -16.56 -1.17 1.05
CA HIS A 312 -17.94 -1.21 0.61
C HIS A 312 -18.23 0.00 -0.29
N SER A 313 -19.15 -0.19 -1.23
CA SER A 313 -19.71 0.89 -2.05
C SER A 313 -21.23 0.76 -2.08
N ARG A 314 -21.92 1.90 -2.21
CA ARG A 314 -23.39 1.96 -2.23
C ARG A 314 -23.99 1.60 -3.58
#